data_AF-A0A7L3BPL0-F1
#
_entry.id   AF-A0A7L3BPL0-F1
#
_cell.length_a   1.000
_cell.length_b   1.000
_cell.length_c   1.000
_cell.angle_alpha   90.00
_cell.angle_beta   90.00
_cell.angle_gamma   90.00
#
_symmetry.space_group_name_H-M   'P 1'
#
loop_
_entity.id
_entity.type
_entity.pdbx_description
1 polymer ?
#
loop_
_entity_poly.entity_id
_entity_poly.type
_entity_poly.pdbx_seq_one_letter_code
_entity_poly.pdbx_strand_id
1 'polypeptide(L)'
;LDAELQLDRLKPRLSRRVLVLRDHQSSWHWEMALVPGTPPLCDNLTAYLRDEADFKDKLSPVALSVTVVLPGDAPGLVLYGDTLVQAQVGG
;
A
#
# COMPACT_ATOMS: atom_id res chain seq x y z
N LEU A 1 4.07 -2.80 14.51
CA LEU A 1 4.74 -2.38 13.27
C LEU A 1 3.84 -1.39 12.57
N ASP A 2 4.40 -0.43 11.86
CA ASP A 2 3.59 0.49 11.05
C ASP A 2 3.67 0.05 9.59
N ALA A 3 2.53 -0.01 8.93
CA ALA A 3 2.45 -0.37 7.52
C ALA A 3 1.79 0.74 6.69
N GLU A 4 2.26 0.86 5.45
CA GLU A 4 1.69 1.77 4.45
C GLU A 4 1.46 1.01 3.13
N LEU A 5 0.22 1.05 2.65
CA LEU A 5 -0.17 0.68 1.29
C LEU A 5 -0.12 1.93 0.43
N GLN A 6 0.53 1.85 -0.73
CA GLN A 6 0.54 2.90 -1.74
C GLN A 6 -0.03 2.35 -3.05
N LEU A 7 -1.06 3.01 -3.55
CA LEU A 7 -1.75 2.68 -4.79
C LEU A 7 -1.14 3.47 -5.95
N ASP A 8 -0.95 2.79 -7.08
CA ASP A 8 -0.40 3.35 -8.32
C ASP A 8 0.95 4.08 -8.10
N ARG A 9 1.83 3.49 -7.30
CA ARG A 9 3.08 4.11 -6.78
C ARG A 9 4.01 4.64 -7.86
N LEU A 10 4.01 4.03 -9.04
CA LEU A 10 4.84 4.44 -10.18
C LEU A 10 4.31 5.69 -10.89
N LYS A 11 3.13 6.20 -10.51
CA LYS A 11 2.60 7.48 -10.98
C LYS A 11 2.90 8.61 -9.98
N PRO A 12 3.09 9.85 -10.46
CA PRO A 12 3.13 11.03 -9.61
C PRO A 12 1.89 11.10 -8.72
N ARG A 13 2.01 11.60 -7.48
CA ARG A 13 0.92 11.61 -6.48
C ARG A 13 -0.41 12.16 -7.02
N LEU A 14 -0.37 13.26 -7.78
CA LEU A 14 -1.57 13.91 -8.35
C LEU A 14 -2.15 13.18 -9.58
N SER A 15 -1.41 12.22 -10.14
CA SER A 15 -1.80 11.46 -11.33
C SER A 15 -2.11 10.01 -11.01
N ARG A 16 -2.16 9.64 -9.72
CA ARG A 16 -2.56 8.29 -9.30
C ARG A 16 -4.01 8.05 -9.67
N ARG A 17 -4.24 6.88 -10.28
CA ARG A 17 -5.51 6.51 -10.91
C ARG A 17 -6.41 5.70 -9.99
N VAL A 18 -5.85 5.10 -8.95
CA VAL A 18 -6.54 4.20 -8.03
C VAL A 18 -6.55 4.78 -6.63
N LEU A 19 -7.71 4.72 -5.99
CA LEU A 19 -7.96 5.28 -4.66
C LEU A 19 -8.64 4.22 -3.78
N VAL A 20 -8.38 4.28 -2.48
CA VAL A 20 -9.07 3.49 -1.47
C VAL A 20 -10.52 3.97 -1.38
N LEU A 21 -11.48 3.05 -1.37
CA LEU A 21 -12.91 3.39 -1.38
C LEU A 21 -13.35 4.14 -0.13
N ARG A 22 -12.78 3.80 1.03
CA ARG A 22 -13.21 4.32 2.33
C ARG A 22 -12.89 5.82 2.52
N ASP A 23 -11.70 6.24 2.13
CA ASP A 23 -11.17 7.59 2.41
C ASP A 23 -10.73 8.35 1.14
N HIS A 24 -10.93 7.76 -0.04
CA HIS A 24 -10.56 8.33 -1.34
C HIS A 24 -9.09 8.75 -1.44
N GLN A 25 -8.22 8.12 -0.65
CA GLN A 25 -6.78 8.38 -0.69
C GLN A 25 -6.04 7.35 -1.54
N SER A 26 -4.88 7.74 -2.05
CA SER A 26 -3.98 6.83 -2.77
C SER A 26 -2.96 6.13 -1.87
N SER A 27 -3.08 6.33 -0.56
CA SER A 27 -2.33 5.58 0.44
C SER A 27 -3.20 5.29 1.65
N TRP A 28 -2.87 4.20 2.33
CA TRP A 28 -3.52 3.81 3.58
C TRP A 28 -2.45 3.36 4.58
N HIS A 29 -2.54 3.90 5.80
CA HIS A 29 -1.64 3.56 6.91
C HIS A 29 -2.42 2.77 7.97
N TRP A 30 -1.77 1.78 8.57
CA TRP A 30 -2.32 1.03 9.69
C TRP A 30 -1.22 0.50 10.59
N GLU A 31 -1.59 0.28 11.86
CA GLU A 31 -0.73 -0.35 12.84
C GLU A 31 -0.99 -1.86 12.85
N MET A 32 0.07 -2.65 12.88
CA MET A 32 0.01 -4.11 12.95
C MET A 32 0.53 -4.58 14.31
N ALA A 33 -0.36 -5.21 15.09
CA ALA A 33 -0.01 -5.94 16.29
C ALA A 33 0.28 -7.39 15.93
N LEU A 34 1.56 -7.78 15.96
CA LEU A 34 2.00 -9.14 15.65
C LEU A 34 2.24 -9.91 16.95
N VAL A 35 1.78 -11.16 16.99
CA VAL A 35 2.02 -12.07 18.11
C VAL A 35 2.93 -13.21 17.63
N PRO A 36 4.04 -13.51 18.33
CA PRO A 36 4.90 -14.62 17.95
C PRO A 36 4.12 -15.95 17.88
N GLY A 37 4.38 -16.74 16.82
CA GLY A 37 3.76 -18.06 16.65
C GLY A 37 2.33 -18.06 16.09
N THR A 38 1.75 -16.90 15.76
CA THR A 38 0.45 -16.82 15.08
C THR A 38 0.60 -16.80 13.56
N PRO A 39 -0.46 -17.16 12.80
CA PRO A 39 -0.48 -16.96 11.36
C PRO A 39 -0.28 -15.50 10.95
N PRO A 40 0.07 -15.22 9.67
CA PRO A 40 0.16 -13.87 9.15
C PRO A 40 -1.14 -13.08 9.35
N LEU A 41 -1.02 -11.81 9.72
CA LEU A 41 -2.15 -10.87 9.80
C LEU A 41 -2.53 -10.43 8.38
N CYS A 42 -3.82 -10.52 8.05
CA CYS A 42 -4.36 -10.13 6.75
C CYS A 42 -5.55 -9.18 6.92
N ASP A 43 -5.48 -8.03 6.27
CA ASP A 43 -6.57 -7.06 6.20
C ASP A 43 -7.05 -6.89 4.75
N ASN A 44 -8.37 -6.84 4.57
CA ASN A 44 -8.99 -6.63 3.26
C ASN A 44 -9.35 -5.15 3.07
N LEU A 45 -9.00 -4.60 1.91
CA LEU A 45 -9.32 -3.24 1.53
C LEU A 45 -9.92 -3.21 0.13
N THR A 46 -10.93 -2.36 -0.06
CA THR A 46 -11.51 -2.10 -1.39
C THR A 46 -10.93 -0.81 -1.96
N ALA A 47 -10.45 -0.89 -3.20
CA ALA A 47 -9.99 0.25 -3.97
C ALA A 47 -10.78 0.35 -5.29
N TYR A 48 -10.82 1.53 -5.88
CA TYR A 48 -11.51 1.80 -7.13
C TYR A 48 -10.61 2.61 -8.08
N LEU A 49 -10.84 2.41 -9.38
CA LEU A 49 -10.26 3.23 -10.43
C LEU A 49 -11.08 4.52 -10.54
N ARG A 50 -10.40 5.66 -10.68
CA ARG A 50 -11.04 6.94 -10.96
C ARG A 50 -11.81 6.90 -12.30
N ASP A 51 -12.60 7.93 -12.55
CA ASP A 51 -13.33 8.05 -13.81
C ASP A 51 -12.38 8.00 -15.01
N GLU A 52 -12.85 7.43 -16.11
CA GLU A 52 -12.05 7.28 -17.33
C GLU A 52 -11.58 8.64 -17.89
N ALA A 53 -12.35 9.71 -17.68
CA ALA A 53 -11.99 11.06 -18.11
C ALA A 53 -10.90 11.71 -17.23
N ASP A 54 -10.68 11.20 -16.02
CA ASP A 54 -9.77 11.79 -15.03
C ASP A 54 -8.30 11.46 -15.28
N PHE A 55 -8.00 10.48 -16.13
CA PHE A 55 -6.63 10.08 -16.42
C PHE A 55 -6.47 9.61 -17.87
N LYS A 56 -5.36 10.01 -18.49
CA LYS A 56 -5.08 9.67 -19.90
C LYS A 56 -4.44 8.29 -20.06
N ASP A 57 -3.71 7.85 -19.04
CA ASP A 57 -2.88 6.66 -19.13
C ASP A 57 -3.64 5.38 -18.77
N LYS A 58 -4.03 4.64 -19.81
CA LYS A 58 -4.78 3.39 -19.72
C LYS A 58 -3.92 2.15 -19.98
N LEU A 59 -2.65 2.33 -20.35
CA LEU A 59 -1.77 1.23 -20.76
C LEU A 59 -0.75 0.86 -19.67
N SER A 60 -0.31 1.83 -18.88
CA SER A 60 0.65 1.55 -17.82
C SER A 60 0.01 0.68 -16.74
N PRO A 61 0.70 -0.37 -16.23
CA PRO A 61 0.18 -1.20 -15.15
C PRO A 61 -0.06 -0.37 -13.90
N VAL A 62 -1.01 -0.80 -13.07
CA VAL A 62 -1.21 -0.21 -11.73
C VAL A 62 -0.27 -0.92 -10.76
N ALA A 63 0.67 -0.17 -10.19
CA ALA A 63 1.63 -0.70 -9.22
C ALA A 63 1.16 -0.46 -7.78
N LEU A 64 0.96 -1.53 -7.01
CA LEU A 64 0.65 -1.49 -5.59
C LEU A 64 1.92 -1.81 -4.79
N SER A 65 2.20 -1.06 -3.72
CA SER A 65 3.29 -1.41 -2.82
C SER A 65 2.86 -1.39 -1.36
N VAL A 66 3.38 -2.31 -0.58
CA VAL A 66 3.26 -2.32 0.88
C VAL A 66 4.64 -2.13 1.48
N THR A 67 4.76 -1.19 2.41
CA THR A 67 5.97 -0.96 3.21
C THR A 67 5.64 -1.25 4.66
N VAL A 68 6.56 -1.86 5.38
CA VAL A 68 6.46 -2.15 6.81
C VAL A 68 7.69 -1.61 7.52
N VAL A 69 7.48 -0.88 8.62
CA VAL A 69 8.55 -0.28 9.41
C VAL A 69 8.36 -0.54 10.90
N LEU A 70 9.44 -0.41 11.66
CA LEU A 70 9.36 -0.34 13.12
C LEU A 70 8.73 1.00 13.52
N PRO A 71 7.90 1.02 14.58
CA PRO A 71 7.44 2.27 15.17
C PRO A 71 8.64 3.11 15.65
N GLY A 72 8.47 4.43 15.71
CA GLY A 72 9.53 5.37 16.07
C GLY A 72 10.15 5.13 17.47
N ASP A 73 9.46 4.43 18.36
CA ASP A 73 9.92 4.07 19.71
C ASP A 73 10.13 2.56 19.85
N ALA A 74 11.11 2.03 19.11
CA ALA A 74 11.47 0.61 19.14
C ALA A 74 12.99 0.39 19.34
N PRO A 75 13.59 0.92 20.43
CA PRO A 75 15.03 0.83 20.66
C PRO A 75 15.49 -0.63 20.81
N GLY A 76 16.59 -0.96 20.14
CA GLY A 76 17.21 -2.30 20.22
C GLY A 76 16.53 -3.38 19.36
N LEU A 77 15.47 -3.04 18.62
CA LEU A 77 14.83 -3.94 17.65
C LEU A 77 15.40 -3.72 16.25
N VAL A 78 15.52 -4.81 15.48
CA VAL A 78 15.93 -4.79 14.08
C VAL A 78 14.86 -5.51 13.26
N LEU A 79 14.36 -4.83 12.22
CA LEU A 79 13.44 -5.41 11.25
C LEU A 79 14.22 -5.81 10.00
N TYR A 80 14.06 -7.04 9.55
CA TYR A 80 14.77 -7.60 8.39
C TYR A 80 13.85 -8.53 7.58
N GLY A 81 14.28 -8.87 6.36
CA GLY A 81 13.48 -9.60 5.38
C GLY A 81 12.77 -8.66 4.41
N ASP A 82 11.65 -9.12 3.84
CA ASP A 82 10.87 -8.36 2.85
C ASP A 82 10.00 -7.32 3.55
N THR A 83 10.58 -6.14 3.78
CA THR A 83 9.91 -4.99 4.42
C THR A 83 9.26 -4.04 3.43
N LEU A 84 9.55 -4.21 2.14
CA LEU A 84 8.91 -3.52 1.04
C LEU A 84 8.60 -4.54 -0.06
N VAL A 85 7.34 -4.67 -0.42
CA VAL A 85 6.89 -5.51 -1.54
C VAL A 85 6.08 -4.70 -2.53
N GLN A 86 6.21 -5.01 -3.82
CA GLN A 86 5.47 -4.35 -4.89
C GLN A 86 4.90 -5.38 -5.85
N ALA A 87 3.62 -5.21 -6.19
CA ALA A 87 2.92 -5.97 -7.20
C ALA A 87 2.40 -5.04 -8.31
N GLN A 88 2.20 -5.59 -9.49
CA GLN A 88 1.65 -4.87 -10.64
C GLN A 88 0.49 -5.66 -11.21
N VAL A 89 -0.60 -4.96 -11.53
CA VAL A 89 -1.74 -5.53 -12.26
C VAL A 89 -1.70 -4.97 -13.67
N GLY A 90 -1.54 -5.87 -14.65
CA GLY A 90 -1.73 -5.55 -16.06
C GLY A 90 -3.21 -5.50 -16.38
N GLY A 91 -3.61 -4.54 -17.24
CA GLY A 91 -4.93 -4.54 -17.86
C GLY A 91 -5.08 -5.65 -18.88
#